data_AF-A0A4Q5QHJ2-F1
#
_entry.id   AF-A0A4Q5QHJ2-F1
#
_cell.length_a   1.000
_cell.length_b   1.000
_cell.length_c   1.000
_cell.angle_alpha   90.00
_cell.angle_beta   90.00
_cell.angle_gamma   90.00
#
_symmetry.space_group_name_H-M   'P 1'
#
loop_
_entity.id
_entity.type
_entity.pdbx_description
1 polymer ?
#
loop_
_entity_poly.entity_id
_entity_poly.type
_entity_poly.pdbx_seq_one_letter_code
_entity_poly.pdbx_strand_id
1 'polypeptide(L)'
;EYRNVMGSSKKTLVVVDPYFKAIFENLAIRSAKGNISKEINPNQQLVFVLGNFTDVKAYAVKYTGKIEKLPLFNVAGMIPGKTKKEEYVVFSGHYDHLGIVKAVAGDSIANGADDDASGTTAVIELARYYKKLNNNERTLIFVAFTAEEIGEYGSAYFATQIDPIKTAAMFNIEMIGKQSKFGTNSAFITGFERSDFGPILQKNLEGTSFKFYPDPYPQQNLFYRSDNASLARVGVPAHTISTDQIDSDKLYHSVKDEFASMDIDNITATIRAIALSSRTIVSGKDTPKRIPKLEE
;
A
#
# COMPACT_ATOMS: atom_id res chain seq x y z
N GLU A 1 14.71 25.37 0.51
CA GLU A 1 14.19 26.23 -0.58
C GLU A 1 13.37 25.45 -1.60
N TYR A 2 13.88 24.40 -2.25
CA TYR A 2 13.14 23.61 -3.24
C TYR A 2 11.73 23.19 -2.81
N ARG A 3 11.56 22.59 -1.61
CA ARG A 3 10.23 22.19 -1.10
C ARG A 3 9.26 23.38 -0.95
N ASN A 4 9.75 24.55 -0.54
CA ASN A 4 8.93 25.75 -0.39
C ASN A 4 8.45 26.26 -1.75
N VAL A 5 9.32 26.19 -2.77
CA VAL A 5 8.96 26.57 -4.14
C VAL A 5 7.96 25.58 -4.74
N MET A 6 8.17 24.28 -4.52
CA MET A 6 7.25 23.23 -4.97
C MET A 6 5.87 23.28 -4.29
N GLY A 7 5.74 23.92 -3.13
CA GLY A 7 4.45 24.17 -2.48
C GLY A 7 3.81 25.51 -2.83
N SER A 8 4.49 26.37 -3.61
CA SER A 8 4.00 27.72 -3.95
C SER A 8 2.86 27.67 -4.97
N SER A 9 1.80 28.44 -4.74
CA SER A 9 0.72 28.69 -5.70
C SER A 9 1.02 29.84 -6.67
N LYS A 10 2.19 30.49 -6.55
CA LYS A 10 2.60 31.60 -7.41
C LYS A 10 3.36 31.10 -8.63
N LYS A 11 3.16 31.79 -9.76
CA LYS A 11 4.01 31.63 -10.95
C LYS A 11 5.45 31.98 -10.58
N THR A 12 6.37 31.03 -10.72
CA THR A 12 7.74 31.19 -10.23
C THR A 12 8.73 30.72 -11.29
N LEU A 13 9.70 31.57 -11.61
CA LEU A 13 10.90 31.21 -12.35
C LEU A 13 12.01 30.92 -11.33
N VAL A 14 12.59 29.73 -11.41
CA VAL A 14 13.72 29.31 -10.58
C VAL A 14 14.97 29.28 -11.44
N VAL A 15 15.91 30.16 -11.15
CA VAL A 15 17.24 30.11 -11.73
C VAL A 15 18.06 29.10 -10.94
N VAL A 16 18.55 28.08 -11.62
CA VAL A 16 19.39 27.04 -11.03
C VAL A 16 20.84 27.35 -11.38
N ASP A 17 21.66 27.51 -10.35
CA ASP A 17 23.10 27.71 -10.52
C ASP A 17 23.73 26.49 -11.24
N PRO A 18 24.65 26.69 -12.21
CA PRO A 18 25.35 25.61 -12.91
C PRO A 18 26.01 24.57 -11.99
N TYR A 19 26.37 24.94 -10.76
CA TYR A 19 26.84 24.03 -9.72
C TYR A 19 25.86 22.86 -9.48
N PHE A 20 24.55 23.07 -9.65
CA PHE A 20 23.51 22.05 -9.46
C PHE A 20 23.06 21.37 -10.76
N LYS A 21 23.84 21.45 -11.84
CA LYS A 21 23.49 20.88 -13.17
C LYS A 21 23.00 19.43 -13.10
N ALA A 22 23.67 18.55 -12.36
CA ALA A 22 23.27 17.15 -12.25
C ALA A 22 21.88 16.97 -11.59
N ILE A 23 21.53 17.81 -10.61
CA ILE A 23 20.21 17.80 -9.97
C ILE A 23 19.15 18.33 -10.96
N PHE A 24 19.47 19.41 -11.68
CA PHE A 24 18.60 19.98 -12.70
C PHE A 24 18.28 18.97 -13.81
N GLU A 25 19.27 18.23 -14.31
CA GLU A 25 19.08 17.22 -15.36
C GLU A 25 18.14 16.10 -14.89
N ASN A 26 18.30 15.63 -13.65
CA ASN A 26 17.39 14.66 -13.05
C ASN A 26 15.96 15.21 -12.89
N LEU A 27 15.82 16.47 -12.48
CA LEU A 27 14.53 17.14 -12.38
C LEU A 27 13.87 17.27 -13.76
N ALA A 28 14.63 17.69 -14.78
CA ALA A 28 14.13 17.84 -16.15
C ALA A 28 13.62 16.52 -16.71
N ILE A 29 14.33 15.40 -16.50
CA ILE A 29 13.89 14.06 -16.92
C ILE A 29 12.58 13.67 -16.23
N ARG A 30 12.44 13.97 -14.93
CA ARG A 30 11.20 13.67 -14.17
C ARG A 30 10.03 14.55 -14.62
N SER A 31 10.26 15.85 -14.78
CA SER A 31 9.24 16.82 -15.21
C SER A 31 8.79 16.64 -16.66
N ALA A 32 9.62 15.98 -17.50
CA ALA A 32 9.23 15.61 -18.86
C ALA A 32 8.21 14.45 -18.89
N LYS A 33 8.07 13.70 -17.78
CA LYS A 33 7.03 12.69 -17.63
C LYS A 33 5.77 13.33 -17.05
N GLY A 34 4.61 12.84 -17.48
CA GLY A 34 3.36 13.17 -16.81
C GLY A 34 3.39 12.69 -15.35
N ASN A 35 2.80 13.47 -14.45
CA ASN A 35 2.65 13.10 -13.05
C ASN A 35 1.17 12.84 -12.74
N ILE A 36 0.91 11.84 -11.89
CA ILE A 36 -0.41 11.60 -11.32
C ILE A 36 -0.50 12.40 -10.02
N SER A 37 -1.63 13.05 -9.80
CA SER A 37 -1.90 13.78 -8.56
C SER A 37 -3.38 13.69 -8.21
N LYS A 38 -3.68 13.62 -6.91
CA LYS A 38 -5.05 13.67 -6.37
C LYS A 38 -5.70 15.02 -6.65
N GLU A 39 -4.91 16.08 -6.57
CA GLU A 39 -5.34 17.45 -6.77
C GLU A 39 -4.42 18.14 -7.76
N ILE A 40 -5.01 18.88 -8.69
CA ILE A 40 -4.25 19.70 -9.63
C ILE A 40 -4.41 21.14 -9.16
N ASN A 41 -3.30 21.81 -8.90
CA ASN A 41 -3.29 23.26 -8.68
C ASN A 41 -3.04 23.96 -10.02
N PRO A 42 -4.09 24.45 -10.72
CA PRO A 42 -3.92 25.09 -12.03
C PRO A 42 -3.14 26.41 -11.96
N ASN A 43 -3.00 27.00 -10.77
CA ASN A 43 -2.28 28.25 -10.56
C ASN A 43 -0.79 28.04 -10.34
N GLN A 44 -0.36 26.84 -9.95
CA GLN A 44 1.04 26.52 -9.78
C GLN A 44 1.72 26.39 -11.16
N GLN A 45 2.60 27.35 -11.46
CA GLN A 45 3.41 27.36 -12.67
C GLN A 45 4.86 27.57 -12.26
N LEU A 46 5.64 26.49 -12.28
CA LEU A 46 7.05 26.48 -11.90
C LEU A 46 7.88 26.23 -13.15
N VAL A 47 8.83 27.14 -13.43
CA VAL A 47 9.80 26.98 -14.51
C VAL A 47 11.18 26.99 -13.90
N PHE A 48 11.97 25.95 -14.13
CA PHE A 48 13.37 25.90 -13.76
C PHE A 48 14.24 26.19 -14.98
N VAL A 49 15.26 27.04 -14.83
CA VAL A 49 16.22 27.34 -15.88
C VAL A 49 17.63 27.26 -15.31
N LEU A 50 18.47 26.40 -15.89
CA LEU A 50 19.87 26.25 -15.53
C LEU A 50 20.72 27.33 -16.22
N GLY A 51 21.51 28.09 -15.45
CA GLY A 51 22.47 29.02 -16.03
C GLY A 51 22.87 30.19 -15.12
N ASN A 52 23.91 30.90 -15.57
CA ASN A 52 24.32 32.17 -14.97
C ASN A 52 23.74 33.31 -15.80
N PHE A 53 22.79 34.03 -15.23
CA PHE A 53 22.07 35.11 -15.90
C PHE A 53 22.46 36.45 -15.30
N THR A 54 23.28 37.22 -16.01
CA THR A 54 23.76 38.53 -15.53
C THR A 54 22.96 39.72 -16.10
N ASP A 55 22.24 39.54 -17.22
CA ASP A 55 21.45 40.61 -17.85
C ASP A 55 20.18 40.09 -18.57
N VAL A 56 19.23 39.52 -17.82
CA VAL A 56 17.93 39.07 -18.39
C VAL A 56 16.96 40.24 -18.46
N LYS A 57 16.69 40.74 -19.67
CA LYS A 57 15.72 41.84 -19.92
C LYS A 57 14.27 41.37 -19.96
N ALA A 58 14.02 40.20 -20.54
CA ALA A 58 12.71 39.59 -20.65
C ALA A 58 12.84 38.07 -20.90
N TYR A 59 11.81 37.31 -20.54
CA TYR A 59 11.67 35.90 -20.89
C TYR A 59 10.20 35.58 -21.17
N ALA A 60 9.97 34.57 -22.00
CA ALA A 60 8.64 34.04 -22.26
C ALA A 60 8.70 32.51 -22.31
N VAL A 61 7.82 31.88 -21.54
CA VAL A 61 7.69 30.42 -21.50
C VAL A 61 6.27 30.08 -21.94
N LYS A 62 6.15 29.21 -22.94
CA LYS A 62 4.88 28.66 -23.40
C LYS A 62 4.92 27.17 -23.20
N TYR A 63 3.90 26.63 -22.54
CA TYR A 63 3.72 25.20 -22.32
C TYR A 63 2.27 24.83 -22.57
N THR A 64 2.07 23.66 -23.16
CA THR A 64 0.75 23.05 -23.33
C THR A 64 0.81 21.66 -22.70
N GLY A 65 -0.01 21.43 -21.70
CA GLY A 65 -0.16 20.14 -21.05
C GLY A 65 -1.55 19.57 -21.31
N LYS A 66 -1.65 18.23 -21.32
CA LYS A 66 -2.93 17.52 -21.26
C LYS A 66 -3.20 17.15 -19.81
N ILE A 67 -4.41 17.44 -19.33
CA ILE A 67 -4.91 16.92 -18.06
C ILE A 67 -5.94 15.84 -18.39
N GLU A 68 -5.75 14.66 -17.82
CA GLU A 68 -6.66 13.53 -17.95
C GLU A 68 -7.13 13.12 -16.55
N LYS A 69 -8.45 12.92 -16.40
CA LYS A 69 -9.02 12.44 -15.15
C LYS A 69 -9.15 10.93 -15.24
N LEU A 70 -8.47 10.24 -14.34
CA LEU A 70 -8.54 8.78 -14.22
C LEU A 70 -9.53 8.45 -13.08
N PRO A 71 -10.67 7.81 -13.37
CA PRO A 71 -11.57 7.35 -12.32
C PRO A 71 -10.93 6.14 -11.60
N LEU A 72 -10.95 6.17 -10.27
CA LEU A 72 -10.41 5.14 -9.40
C LEU A 72 -11.53 4.58 -8.53
N PHE A 73 -11.59 3.26 -8.37
CA PHE A 73 -12.63 2.58 -7.61
C PHE A 73 -12.05 1.55 -6.64
N ASN A 74 -12.21 1.77 -5.34
CA ASN A 74 -12.08 0.68 -4.38
C ASN A 74 -13.30 -0.25 -4.51
N VAL A 75 -13.09 -1.55 -4.30
CA VAL A 75 -14.19 -2.52 -4.23
C VAL A 75 -14.29 -3.03 -2.80
N ALA A 76 -15.43 -2.80 -2.15
CA ALA A 76 -15.63 -3.19 -0.75
C ALA A 76 -16.89 -4.04 -0.55
N GLY A 77 -16.76 -5.11 0.25
CA GLY A 77 -17.86 -5.93 0.73
C GLY A 77 -17.92 -5.92 2.26
N MET A 78 -19.11 -6.04 2.85
CA MET A 78 -19.30 -5.97 4.30
C MET A 78 -20.15 -7.13 4.82
N ILE A 79 -19.73 -7.71 5.95
CA ILE A 79 -20.52 -8.66 6.73
C ILE A 79 -20.84 -7.99 8.07
N PRO A 80 -22.13 -7.64 8.32
CA PRO A 80 -22.51 -6.99 9.58
C PRO A 80 -22.17 -7.84 10.81
N GLY A 81 -21.72 -7.18 11.86
CA GLY A 81 -21.50 -7.80 13.17
C GLY A 81 -22.81 -8.25 13.84
N LYS A 82 -22.69 -9.06 14.88
CA LYS A 82 -23.83 -9.48 15.72
C LYS A 82 -24.02 -8.56 16.92
N THR A 83 -23.09 -8.57 17.88
CA THR A 83 -23.20 -7.76 19.10
C THR A 83 -22.38 -6.47 19.08
N LYS A 84 -21.34 -6.37 18.24
CA LYS A 84 -20.42 -5.22 18.14
C LYS A 84 -20.42 -4.60 16.74
N LYS A 85 -21.62 -4.30 16.22
CA LYS A 85 -21.82 -3.87 14.82
C LYS A 85 -21.09 -2.58 14.44
N GLU A 86 -20.86 -1.72 15.43
CA GLU A 86 -20.17 -0.43 15.27
C GLU A 86 -18.65 -0.54 15.46
N GLU A 87 -18.12 -1.74 15.68
CA GLU A 87 -16.68 -2.00 15.68
C GLU A 87 -16.29 -2.71 14.37
N TYR A 88 -15.29 -2.18 13.65
CA TYR A 88 -14.88 -2.66 12.33
C TYR A 88 -13.57 -3.44 12.39
N VAL A 89 -13.51 -4.54 11.64
CA VAL A 89 -12.26 -5.23 11.28
C VAL A 89 -12.15 -5.22 9.77
N VAL A 90 -11.05 -4.69 9.25
CA VAL A 90 -10.80 -4.57 7.82
C VAL A 90 -9.84 -5.67 7.38
N PHE A 91 -10.17 -6.38 6.32
CA PHE A 91 -9.26 -7.24 5.56
C PHE A 91 -9.07 -6.62 4.18
N SER A 92 -7.82 -6.43 3.76
CA SER A 92 -7.52 -5.72 2.52
C SER A 92 -6.32 -6.27 1.78
N GLY A 93 -6.22 -5.87 0.52
CA GLY A 93 -5.10 -5.98 -0.42
C GLY A 93 -5.39 -5.03 -1.58
N HIS A 94 -4.44 -4.82 -2.49
CA HIS A 94 -4.68 -4.02 -3.70
C HIS A 94 -4.94 -4.92 -4.90
N TYR A 95 -5.72 -4.42 -5.86
CA TYR A 95 -6.03 -5.16 -7.10
C TYR A 95 -5.40 -4.54 -8.35
N ASP A 96 -4.81 -3.36 -8.24
CA ASP A 96 -3.96 -2.82 -9.30
C ASP A 96 -2.56 -3.41 -9.25
N HIS A 97 -1.87 -3.31 -10.38
CA HIS A 97 -0.43 -3.52 -10.51
C HIS A 97 0.09 -2.53 -11.58
N LEU A 98 1.29 -2.74 -12.11
CA LEU A 98 1.93 -1.86 -13.10
C LEU A 98 1.22 -1.81 -14.47
N GLY A 99 0.36 -2.78 -14.78
CA GLY A 99 -0.41 -2.83 -16.03
C GLY A 99 0.47 -3.09 -17.26
N ILE A 100 0.48 -2.17 -18.23
CA ILE A 100 1.26 -2.31 -19.47
C ILE A 100 2.61 -1.59 -19.30
N VAL A 101 3.69 -2.36 -19.33
CA VAL A 101 5.07 -1.89 -19.19
C VAL A 101 5.86 -2.08 -20.49
N LYS A 102 7.12 -1.61 -20.52
CA LYS A 102 8.00 -1.85 -21.66
C LYS A 102 8.18 -3.35 -21.85
N ALA A 103 8.00 -3.82 -23.10
CA ALA A 103 8.10 -5.23 -23.40
C ALA A 103 9.48 -5.83 -23.05
N VAL A 104 9.47 -6.96 -22.35
CA VAL A 104 10.65 -7.78 -22.03
C VAL A 104 10.42 -9.14 -22.67
N ALA A 105 11.32 -9.53 -23.58
CA ALA A 105 11.20 -10.78 -24.34
C ALA A 105 9.84 -10.97 -25.07
N GLY A 106 9.20 -9.87 -25.48
CA GLY A 106 7.92 -9.88 -26.20
C GLY A 106 6.68 -9.74 -25.31
N ASP A 107 6.84 -9.77 -23.99
CA ASP A 107 5.74 -9.58 -23.04
C ASP A 107 5.76 -8.18 -22.42
N SER A 108 4.63 -7.49 -22.46
CA SER A 108 4.44 -6.13 -21.93
C SER A 108 3.44 -6.06 -20.79
N ILE A 109 2.84 -7.18 -20.37
CA ILE A 109 1.80 -7.20 -19.35
C ILE A 109 2.45 -7.58 -18.02
N ALA A 110 2.40 -6.68 -17.05
CA ALA A 110 2.74 -7.01 -15.67
C ALA A 110 1.47 -7.53 -14.99
N ASN A 111 1.37 -8.86 -14.87
CA ASN A 111 0.16 -9.51 -14.35
C ASN A 111 -0.01 -9.36 -12.82
N GLY A 112 1.09 -9.18 -12.07
CA GLY A 112 1.00 -8.94 -10.62
C GLY A 112 0.47 -10.15 -9.86
N ALA A 113 0.94 -11.35 -10.21
CA ALA A 113 0.44 -12.59 -9.63
C ALA A 113 0.70 -12.67 -8.11
N ASP A 114 1.90 -12.27 -7.68
CA ASP A 114 2.18 -12.11 -6.26
C ASP A 114 1.70 -10.74 -5.76
N ASP A 115 1.91 -9.70 -6.59
CA ASP A 115 1.73 -8.30 -6.26
C ASP A 115 0.62 -7.63 -7.10
N ASP A 116 -0.65 -7.65 -6.68
CA ASP A 116 -1.15 -8.29 -5.46
C ASP A 116 -2.39 -9.17 -5.69
N ALA A 117 -2.37 -9.94 -6.80
CA ALA A 117 -3.42 -10.94 -7.02
C ALA A 117 -3.46 -11.99 -5.89
N SER A 118 -2.32 -12.29 -5.25
CA SER A 118 -2.23 -13.20 -4.12
C SER A 118 -2.95 -12.66 -2.87
N GLY A 119 -2.74 -11.39 -2.51
CA GLY A 119 -3.44 -10.71 -1.41
C GLY A 119 -4.92 -10.49 -1.69
N THR A 120 -5.29 -10.06 -2.91
CA THR A 120 -6.69 -9.95 -3.34
C THR A 120 -7.42 -11.30 -3.26
N THR A 121 -6.75 -12.40 -3.62
CA THR A 121 -7.31 -13.76 -3.44
C THR A 121 -7.59 -14.06 -1.97
N ALA A 122 -6.67 -13.68 -1.07
CA ALA A 122 -6.88 -13.84 0.37
C ALA A 122 -8.10 -13.05 0.89
N VAL A 123 -8.29 -11.80 0.43
CA VAL A 123 -9.45 -10.97 0.82
C VAL A 123 -10.77 -11.66 0.43
N ILE A 124 -10.86 -12.17 -0.80
CA ILE A 124 -12.05 -12.87 -1.30
C ILE A 124 -12.31 -14.16 -0.52
N GLU A 125 -11.26 -14.94 -0.26
CA GLU A 125 -11.36 -16.21 0.46
C GLU A 125 -11.73 -16.03 1.94
N LEU A 126 -11.20 -14.98 2.60
CA LEU A 126 -11.58 -14.61 3.97
C LEU A 126 -13.04 -14.14 4.03
N ALA A 127 -13.51 -13.38 3.03
CA ALA A 127 -14.92 -12.99 2.94
C ALA A 127 -15.83 -14.23 2.84
N ARG A 128 -15.48 -15.18 1.96
CA ARG A 128 -16.19 -16.46 1.81
C ARG A 128 -16.19 -17.28 3.10
N TYR A 129 -15.04 -17.36 3.77
CA TYR A 129 -14.87 -18.08 5.03
C TYR A 129 -15.75 -17.49 6.15
N TYR A 130 -15.66 -16.18 6.41
CA TYR A 130 -16.44 -15.55 7.48
C TYR A 130 -17.93 -15.50 7.17
N LYS A 131 -18.32 -15.37 5.90
CA LYS A 131 -19.74 -15.46 5.52
C LYS A 131 -20.32 -16.83 5.85
N LYS A 132 -19.55 -17.91 5.61
CA LYS A 132 -19.96 -19.28 5.94
C LYS A 132 -19.97 -19.51 7.45
N LEU A 133 -18.94 -19.04 8.17
CA LEU A 133 -18.81 -19.25 9.61
C LEU A 133 -19.85 -18.46 10.41
N ASN A 134 -20.19 -17.25 9.94
CA ASN A 134 -21.25 -16.39 10.46
C ASN A 134 -21.24 -16.27 11.99
N ASN A 135 -20.06 -16.05 12.58
CA ASN A 135 -19.83 -15.95 14.03
C ASN A 135 -19.08 -14.68 14.43
N ASN A 136 -19.02 -13.68 13.54
CA ASN A 136 -18.38 -12.41 13.80
C ASN A 136 -19.24 -11.54 14.72
N GLU A 137 -18.64 -11.04 15.80
CA GLU A 137 -19.30 -10.06 16.67
C GLU A 137 -19.13 -8.65 16.13
N ARG A 138 -17.94 -8.35 15.61
CA ARG A 138 -17.60 -7.12 14.89
C ARG A 138 -18.08 -7.15 13.44
N THR A 139 -18.32 -5.98 12.87
CA THR A 139 -18.56 -5.84 11.43
C THR A 139 -17.25 -6.06 10.68
N LEU A 140 -17.27 -6.92 9.66
CA LEU A 140 -16.11 -7.22 8.84
C LEU A 140 -16.24 -6.49 7.51
N ILE A 141 -15.18 -5.80 7.11
CA ILE A 141 -15.09 -5.10 5.84
C ILE A 141 -13.94 -5.72 5.04
N PHE A 142 -14.23 -6.14 3.81
CA PHE A 142 -13.27 -6.73 2.88
C PHE A 142 -13.08 -5.73 1.74
N VAL A 143 -11.87 -5.23 1.53
CA VAL A 143 -11.62 -4.15 0.56
C VAL A 143 -10.46 -4.51 -0.37
N ALA A 144 -10.70 -4.41 -1.67
CA ALA A 144 -9.64 -4.39 -2.67
C ALA A 144 -9.37 -2.92 -3.06
N PHE A 145 -8.17 -2.42 -2.76
CA PHE A 145 -7.77 -1.04 -3.05
C PHE A 145 -7.26 -0.90 -4.49
N THR A 146 -7.42 0.32 -5.02
CA THR A 146 -6.90 0.71 -6.32
C THR A 146 -5.77 1.73 -6.15
N ALA A 147 -4.88 1.78 -7.14
CA ALA A 147 -3.82 2.78 -7.26
C ALA A 147 -2.88 2.79 -6.03
N GLU A 148 -2.55 1.60 -5.51
CA GLU A 148 -1.51 1.42 -4.48
C GLU A 148 -0.14 1.78 -5.09
N GLU A 149 0.17 1.19 -6.24
CA GLU A 149 1.48 1.21 -6.92
C GLU A 149 1.99 2.60 -7.28
N ILE A 150 1.06 3.54 -7.38
CA ILE A 150 1.31 4.92 -7.77
C ILE A 150 1.17 5.91 -6.61
N GLY A 151 0.88 5.42 -5.40
CA GLY A 151 0.89 6.20 -4.16
C GLY A 151 -0.31 6.01 -3.23
N GLU A 152 -0.77 4.77 -3.03
CA GLU A 152 -1.76 4.40 -2.00
C GLU A 152 -3.10 5.18 -2.11
N TYR A 153 -3.50 5.60 -3.33
CA TYR A 153 -4.64 6.52 -3.50
C TYR A 153 -5.96 5.93 -2.99
N GLY A 154 -6.17 4.63 -3.23
CA GLY A 154 -7.35 3.89 -2.80
C GLY A 154 -7.48 3.84 -1.29
N SER A 155 -6.45 3.37 -0.58
CA SER A 155 -6.47 3.30 0.88
C SER A 155 -6.47 4.68 1.54
N ALA A 156 -5.78 5.66 0.96
CA ALA A 156 -5.80 7.04 1.44
C ALA A 156 -7.20 7.65 1.33
N TYR A 157 -7.94 7.36 0.25
CA TYR A 157 -9.34 7.75 0.16
C TYR A 157 -10.19 7.00 1.18
N PHE A 158 -10.05 5.67 1.29
CA PHE A 158 -10.83 4.86 2.23
C PHE A 158 -10.65 5.29 3.70
N ALA A 159 -9.43 5.67 4.09
CA ALA A 159 -9.13 6.20 5.42
C ALA A 159 -9.92 7.47 5.77
N THR A 160 -10.40 8.23 4.77
CA THR A 160 -11.30 9.39 4.97
C THR A 160 -12.77 9.02 5.06
N GLN A 161 -13.14 7.79 4.64
CA GLN A 161 -14.51 7.31 4.60
C GLN A 161 -14.88 6.46 5.82
N ILE A 162 -13.90 5.82 6.45
CA ILE A 162 -14.10 4.99 7.63
C ILE A 162 -13.83 5.78 8.92
N ASP A 163 -14.60 5.51 9.98
CA ASP A 163 -14.32 6.06 11.30
C ASP A 163 -13.15 5.30 11.95
N PRO A 164 -11.98 5.96 12.16
CA PRO A 164 -10.83 5.29 12.74
C PRO A 164 -11.10 4.85 14.19
N ILE A 165 -11.92 5.57 14.96
CA ILE A 165 -12.23 5.24 16.36
C ILE A 165 -13.03 3.94 16.45
N LYS A 166 -13.89 3.70 15.47
CA LYS A 166 -14.66 2.45 15.35
C LYS A 166 -13.87 1.29 14.74
N THR A 167 -12.76 1.58 14.06
CA THR A 167 -11.93 0.54 13.42
C THR A 167 -10.97 -0.09 14.42
N ALA A 168 -11.20 -1.36 14.74
CA ALA A 168 -10.44 -2.12 15.73
C ALA A 168 -9.08 -2.61 15.19
N ALA A 169 -9.02 -3.03 13.92
CA ALA A 169 -7.79 -3.45 13.25
C ALA A 169 -7.98 -3.50 11.74
N MET A 170 -6.85 -3.46 11.01
CA MET A 170 -6.78 -3.75 9.58
C MET A 170 -5.68 -4.80 9.33
N PHE A 171 -6.07 -5.85 8.61
CA PHE A 171 -5.21 -6.89 8.07
C PHE A 171 -5.00 -6.57 6.60
N ASN A 172 -3.91 -5.87 6.29
CA ASN A 172 -3.49 -5.71 4.91
C ASN A 172 -2.68 -6.95 4.51
N ILE A 173 -2.95 -7.50 3.33
CA ILE A 173 -2.38 -8.77 2.87
C ILE A 173 -1.76 -8.48 1.53
N GLU A 174 -0.44 -8.61 1.43
CA GLU A 174 0.31 -8.31 0.21
C GLU A 174 1.37 -9.38 -0.03
N MET A 175 1.49 -9.81 -1.29
CA MET A 175 2.56 -10.70 -1.75
C MET A 175 2.75 -11.94 -0.86
N ILE A 176 1.72 -12.78 -0.82
CA ILE A 176 1.69 -14.03 -0.04
C ILE A 176 1.95 -15.29 -0.91
N GLY A 177 2.38 -15.08 -2.15
CA GLY A 177 2.55 -16.07 -3.20
C GLY A 177 3.85 -16.84 -3.18
N LYS A 178 4.88 -16.34 -2.49
CA LYS A 178 6.21 -16.96 -2.41
C LYS A 178 6.57 -17.33 -0.97
N GLN A 179 7.44 -18.32 -0.78
CA GLN A 179 7.83 -18.73 0.57
C GLN A 179 8.55 -17.60 1.33
N SER A 180 8.12 -17.36 2.56
CA SER A 180 8.78 -16.46 3.51
C SER A 180 10.26 -16.77 3.74
N LYS A 181 11.03 -15.71 4.03
CA LYS A 181 12.43 -15.78 4.50
C LYS A 181 12.62 -16.65 5.75
N PHE A 182 11.55 -16.82 6.53
CA PHE A 182 11.54 -17.68 7.72
C PHE A 182 11.13 -19.14 7.44
N GLY A 183 10.91 -19.49 6.16
CA GLY A 183 10.57 -20.85 5.73
C GLY A 183 9.06 -21.08 5.54
N THR A 184 8.69 -22.33 5.27
CA THR A 184 7.28 -22.76 5.14
C THR A 184 6.49 -22.48 6.41
N ASN A 185 5.18 -22.26 6.27
CA ASN A 185 4.28 -21.94 7.39
C ASN A 185 4.74 -20.69 8.18
N SER A 186 5.20 -19.68 7.47
CA SER A 186 5.55 -18.42 8.11
C SER A 186 5.20 -17.24 7.23
N ALA A 187 4.90 -16.12 7.88
CA ALA A 187 4.76 -14.81 7.27
C ALA A 187 5.37 -13.77 8.19
N PHE A 188 5.72 -12.60 7.66
CA PHE A 188 6.10 -11.46 8.47
C PHE A 188 5.00 -10.42 8.51
N ILE A 189 4.99 -9.61 9.57
CA ILE A 189 4.06 -8.50 9.75
C ILE A 189 4.86 -7.21 9.84
N THR A 190 4.54 -6.23 8.99
CA THR A 190 5.19 -4.93 9.00
C THR A 190 4.80 -4.14 10.25
N GLY A 191 5.75 -3.44 10.86
CA GLY A 191 5.52 -2.66 12.09
C GLY A 191 5.04 -3.52 13.27
N PHE A 192 5.49 -4.77 13.36
CA PHE A 192 5.11 -5.78 14.37
C PHE A 192 5.10 -5.23 15.81
N GLU A 193 6.02 -4.33 16.11
CA GLU A 193 6.27 -3.68 17.39
C GLU A 193 5.41 -2.44 17.68
N ARG A 194 4.65 -1.95 16.69
CA ARG A 194 3.87 -0.69 16.80
C ARG A 194 2.52 -0.87 17.49
N SER A 195 2.07 -2.10 17.63
CA SER A 195 0.90 -2.49 18.40
C SER A 195 1.09 -3.90 18.96
N ASP A 196 0.13 -4.42 19.71
CA ASP A 196 0.09 -5.83 20.08
C ASP A 196 -0.68 -6.71 19.07
N PHE A 197 -0.95 -6.21 17.84
CA PHE A 197 -1.56 -6.98 16.75
C PHE A 197 -0.80 -8.28 16.46
N GLY A 198 0.49 -8.20 16.10
CA GLY A 198 1.31 -9.38 15.82
C GLY A 198 1.34 -10.39 16.98
N PRO A 199 1.61 -9.97 18.22
CA PRO A 199 1.51 -10.83 19.41
C PRO A 199 0.14 -11.50 19.60
N ILE A 200 -0.98 -10.79 19.38
CA ILE A 200 -2.33 -11.37 19.46
C ILE A 200 -2.51 -12.47 18.41
N LEU A 201 -2.10 -12.20 17.17
CA LEU A 201 -2.20 -13.16 16.07
C LEU A 201 -1.36 -14.41 16.39
N GLN A 202 -0.13 -14.23 16.87
CA GLN A 202 0.77 -15.33 17.22
C GLN A 202 0.21 -16.20 18.36
N LYS A 203 -0.38 -15.59 19.38
CA LYS A 203 -1.06 -16.30 20.47
C LYS A 203 -2.24 -17.14 19.97
N ASN A 204 -3.01 -16.62 19.02
CA ASN A 204 -4.14 -17.36 18.45
C ASN A 204 -3.74 -18.55 17.58
N LEU A 205 -2.46 -18.62 17.18
CA LEU A 205 -1.88 -19.73 16.43
C LEU A 205 -1.16 -20.77 17.33
N GLU A 206 -1.17 -20.61 18.66
CA GLU A 206 -0.64 -21.63 19.57
C GLU A 206 -1.25 -23.00 19.27
N GLY A 207 -0.39 -24.02 19.14
CA GLY A 207 -0.77 -25.38 18.74
C GLY A 207 -0.78 -25.64 17.22
N THR A 208 -0.51 -24.63 16.39
CA THR A 208 -0.26 -24.80 14.95
C THR A 208 1.22 -24.71 14.61
N SER A 209 1.61 -25.14 13.40
CA SER A 209 2.97 -24.96 12.87
C SER A 209 3.23 -23.55 12.34
N PHE A 210 2.19 -22.74 12.12
CA PHE A 210 2.33 -21.44 11.47
C PHE A 210 2.79 -20.36 12.45
N LYS A 211 3.72 -19.50 12.02
CA LYS A 211 4.28 -18.42 12.84
C LYS A 211 4.32 -17.09 12.10
N PHE A 212 4.01 -16.02 12.82
CA PHE A 212 4.22 -14.66 12.37
C PHE A 212 5.52 -14.11 12.96
N TYR A 213 6.29 -13.43 12.12
CA TYR A 213 7.56 -12.82 12.49
C TYR A 213 7.51 -11.30 12.29
N PRO A 214 8.39 -10.54 12.96
CA PRO A 214 8.66 -9.17 12.55
C PRO A 214 9.21 -9.09 11.12
N ASP A 215 9.00 -7.94 10.47
CA ASP A 215 9.58 -7.61 9.16
C ASP A 215 11.11 -7.83 9.16
N PRO A 216 11.64 -8.73 8.31
CA PRO A 216 13.07 -9.01 8.22
C PRO A 216 13.85 -7.98 7.37
N TYR A 217 13.19 -6.95 6.82
CA TYR A 217 13.77 -5.95 5.91
C TYR A 217 13.63 -4.51 6.46
N PRO A 218 14.13 -4.20 7.68
CA PRO A 218 13.90 -2.91 8.30
C PRO A 218 14.45 -1.71 7.50
N GLN A 219 15.48 -1.92 6.66
CA GLN A 219 16.03 -0.86 5.80
C GLN A 219 15.08 -0.47 4.66
N GLN A 220 14.11 -1.31 4.32
CA GLN A 220 13.14 -1.06 3.25
C GLN A 220 11.94 -0.21 3.70
N ASN A 221 11.76 -0.03 5.01
CA ASN A 221 10.64 0.72 5.60
C ASN A 221 9.26 0.25 5.11
N LEU A 222 9.04 -1.05 4.99
CA LEU A 222 7.84 -1.64 4.34
C LEU A 222 6.53 -1.23 5.01
N PHE A 223 6.54 -0.97 6.33
CA PHE A 223 5.34 -0.49 7.05
C PHE A 223 4.72 0.80 6.49
N TYR A 224 5.49 1.60 5.73
CA TYR A 224 5.06 2.89 5.16
C TYR A 224 4.95 2.86 3.64
N ARG A 225 4.95 1.68 3.01
CA ARG A 225 5.00 1.49 1.56
C ARG A 225 3.91 0.51 1.10
N SER A 226 2.72 0.68 1.67
CA SER A 226 1.64 -0.30 1.59
C SER A 226 0.36 0.33 2.16
N ASP A 227 -0.79 -0.18 1.72
CA ASP A 227 -2.11 0.39 2.05
C ASP A 227 -2.42 0.46 3.56
N ASN A 228 -1.74 -0.34 4.38
CA ASN A 228 -1.87 -0.27 5.84
C ASN A 228 -1.50 1.12 6.40
N ALA A 229 -0.55 1.81 5.76
CA ALA A 229 0.02 3.07 6.23
C ALA A 229 -1.05 4.17 6.31
N SER A 230 -2.00 4.19 5.37
CA SER A 230 -3.14 5.11 5.34
C SER A 230 -3.97 5.08 6.63
N LEU A 231 -4.27 3.88 7.13
CA LEU A 231 -5.07 3.71 8.35
C LEU A 231 -4.22 3.79 9.62
N ALA A 232 -2.96 3.33 9.56
CA ALA A 232 -2.02 3.50 10.66
C ALA A 232 -1.81 4.98 11.02
N ARG A 233 -1.72 5.86 10.01
CA ARG A 233 -1.56 7.33 10.20
C ARG A 233 -2.68 7.95 11.04
N VAL A 234 -3.89 7.44 10.95
CA VAL A 234 -5.05 7.89 11.75
C VAL A 234 -5.23 7.11 13.05
N GLY A 235 -4.27 6.25 13.39
CA GLY A 235 -4.15 5.54 14.67
C GLY A 235 -4.84 4.18 14.71
N VAL A 236 -5.26 3.62 13.57
CA VAL A 236 -5.78 2.24 13.50
C VAL A 236 -4.61 1.25 13.62
N PRO A 237 -4.74 0.13 14.35
CA PRO A 237 -3.80 -0.98 14.28
C PRO A 237 -3.88 -1.66 12.91
N ALA A 238 -3.11 -1.13 11.95
CA ALA A 238 -3.12 -1.52 10.55
C ALA A 238 -1.72 -2.00 10.15
N HIS A 239 -1.63 -3.25 9.74
CA HIS A 239 -0.36 -3.90 9.44
C HIS A 239 -0.47 -4.76 8.17
N THR A 240 0.63 -4.83 7.43
CA THR A 240 0.75 -5.69 6.25
C THR A 240 1.33 -7.03 6.63
N ILE A 241 0.69 -8.10 6.17
CA ILE A 241 1.12 -9.49 6.29
C ILE A 241 1.62 -9.93 4.92
N SER A 242 2.88 -10.36 4.85
CA SER A 242 3.51 -10.76 3.60
C SER A 242 4.43 -11.96 3.80
N THR A 243 4.72 -12.67 2.71
CA THR A 243 5.71 -13.74 2.66
C THR A 243 6.81 -13.48 1.64
N ASP A 244 6.78 -12.37 0.92
CA ASP A 244 7.75 -12.14 -0.13
C ASP A 244 9.19 -11.95 0.39
N GLN A 245 10.15 -12.38 -0.43
CA GLN A 245 11.56 -12.16 -0.18
C GLN A 245 12.06 -10.89 -0.88
N ILE A 246 11.54 -9.73 -0.47
CA ILE A 246 11.74 -8.41 -1.10
C ILE A 246 13.21 -8.09 -1.45
N ASP A 247 14.18 -8.56 -0.66
CA ASP A 247 15.61 -8.32 -0.91
C ASP A 247 16.21 -9.18 -2.04
N SER A 248 15.51 -10.22 -2.48
CA SER A 248 16.01 -11.23 -3.42
C SER A 248 15.02 -11.66 -4.50
N ASP A 249 13.74 -11.30 -4.39
CA ASP A 249 12.76 -11.57 -5.44
C ASP A 249 13.07 -10.73 -6.68
N LYS A 250 13.36 -11.43 -7.78
CA LYS A 250 13.67 -10.83 -9.07
C LYS A 250 12.43 -10.69 -9.95
N LEU A 251 11.30 -11.23 -9.53
CA LEU A 251 10.04 -11.21 -10.27
C LEU A 251 9.18 -10.00 -9.88
N TYR A 252 9.32 -9.51 -8.64
CA TYR A 252 8.72 -8.28 -8.16
C TYR A 252 8.85 -7.13 -9.17
N HIS A 253 7.72 -6.44 -9.42
CA HIS A 253 7.62 -5.34 -10.39
C HIS A 253 8.11 -5.69 -11.80
N SER A 254 7.77 -6.89 -12.29
CA SER A 254 8.15 -7.33 -13.63
C SER A 254 7.05 -8.11 -14.34
N VAL A 255 7.14 -8.22 -15.67
CA VAL A 255 6.27 -9.08 -16.49
C VAL A 255 6.47 -10.58 -16.23
N LYS A 256 7.33 -10.96 -15.28
CA LYS A 256 7.53 -12.35 -14.88
C LYS A 256 6.89 -12.66 -13.53
N ASP A 257 6.22 -11.69 -12.90
CA ASP A 257 5.37 -11.96 -11.75
C ASP A 257 4.08 -12.66 -12.20
N GLU A 258 4.24 -13.95 -12.47
CA GLU A 258 3.26 -14.80 -13.13
C GLU A 258 2.72 -15.88 -12.19
N PHE A 259 1.52 -16.36 -12.46
CA PHE A 259 0.90 -17.44 -11.68
C PHE A 259 1.80 -18.68 -11.56
N ALA A 260 2.59 -18.98 -12.60
CA ALA A 260 3.53 -20.10 -12.61
C ALA A 260 4.67 -19.97 -11.58
N SER A 261 4.90 -18.77 -11.02
CA SER A 261 5.88 -18.52 -9.97
C SER A 261 5.31 -18.69 -8.55
N MET A 262 4.01 -18.98 -8.43
CA MET A 262 3.29 -19.03 -7.16
C MET A 262 3.36 -20.38 -6.45
N ASP A 263 3.55 -20.32 -5.14
CA ASP A 263 3.40 -21.42 -4.20
C ASP A 263 1.99 -21.38 -3.60
N ILE A 264 1.09 -22.17 -4.19
CA ILE A 264 -0.32 -22.25 -3.78
C ILE A 264 -0.49 -22.79 -2.36
N ASP A 265 0.43 -23.67 -1.91
CA ASP A 265 0.39 -24.20 -0.55
C ASP A 265 0.76 -23.11 0.46
N ASN A 266 1.73 -22.25 0.13
CA ASN A 266 2.07 -21.07 0.94
C ASN A 266 0.91 -20.07 1.02
N ILE A 267 0.28 -19.72 -0.12
CA ILE A 267 -0.91 -18.85 -0.14
C ILE A 267 -2.00 -19.43 0.76
N THR A 268 -2.30 -20.72 0.59
CA THR A 268 -3.35 -21.42 1.36
C THR A 268 -3.03 -21.45 2.85
N ALA A 269 -1.78 -21.75 3.22
CA ALA A 269 -1.34 -21.78 4.60
C ALA A 269 -1.45 -20.40 5.26
N THR A 270 -1.05 -19.34 4.55
CA THR A 270 -1.13 -17.95 5.02
C THR A 270 -2.57 -17.51 5.21
N ILE A 271 -3.47 -17.76 4.24
CA ILE A 271 -4.91 -17.44 4.37
C ILE A 271 -5.53 -18.15 5.59
N ARG A 272 -5.23 -19.45 5.79
CA ARG A 272 -5.70 -20.20 6.96
C ARG A 272 -5.16 -19.63 8.25
N ALA A 273 -3.88 -19.24 8.29
CA ALA A 273 -3.27 -18.62 9.45
C ALA A 273 -3.93 -17.27 9.78
N ILE A 274 -4.22 -16.43 8.79
CA ILE A 274 -4.95 -15.15 8.98
C ILE A 274 -6.37 -15.41 9.51
N ALA A 275 -7.11 -16.34 8.91
CA ALA A 275 -8.46 -16.70 9.34
C ALA A 275 -8.51 -17.21 10.80
N LEU A 276 -7.54 -18.05 11.19
CA LEU A 276 -7.47 -18.60 12.53
C LEU A 276 -6.99 -17.56 13.55
N SER A 277 -5.97 -16.78 13.20
CA SER A 277 -5.30 -15.84 14.11
C SER A 277 -6.12 -14.57 14.37
N SER A 278 -6.99 -14.18 13.45
CA SER A 278 -7.86 -13.00 13.61
C SER A 278 -9.11 -13.27 14.45
N ARG A 279 -9.42 -14.53 14.80
CA ARG A 279 -10.69 -14.94 15.44
C ARG A 279 -11.07 -14.15 16.69
N THR A 280 -10.12 -13.82 17.57
CA THR A 280 -10.41 -13.11 18.81
C THR A 280 -10.58 -11.61 18.61
N ILE A 281 -9.96 -11.05 17.56
CA ILE A 281 -10.22 -9.70 17.09
C ILE A 281 -11.62 -9.66 16.45
N VAL A 282 -11.96 -10.62 15.60
CA VAL A 282 -13.29 -10.71 14.96
C VAL A 282 -14.43 -10.91 15.98
N SER A 283 -14.22 -11.71 17.03
CA SER A 283 -15.20 -11.89 18.11
C SER A 283 -15.21 -10.75 19.12
N GLY A 284 -14.28 -9.80 19.02
CA GLY A 284 -14.16 -8.69 19.95
C GLY A 284 -13.67 -9.05 21.35
N LYS A 285 -13.06 -10.23 21.52
CA LYS A 285 -12.35 -10.66 22.73
C LYS A 285 -11.04 -9.88 22.90
N ASP A 286 -10.32 -9.67 21.80
CA ASP A 286 -9.10 -8.86 21.78
C ASP A 286 -9.32 -7.60 20.94
N THR A 287 -8.74 -6.48 21.36
CA THR A 287 -8.66 -5.23 20.59
C THR A 287 -7.21 -4.78 20.59
N PRO A 288 -6.52 -4.79 19.44
CA PRO A 288 -5.12 -4.37 19.42
C PRO A 288 -4.94 -2.91 19.87
N LYS A 289 -3.81 -2.63 20.51
CA LYS A 289 -3.41 -1.29 20.91
C LYS A 289 -3.29 -0.39 19.70
N ARG A 290 -3.84 0.81 19.83
CA ARG A 290 -3.76 1.88 18.83
C ARG A 290 -2.30 2.20 18.51
N ILE A 291 -2.03 2.43 17.23
CA ILE A 291 -0.75 2.99 16.78
C ILE A 291 -0.78 4.49 17.09
N PRO A 292 0.29 5.09 17.66
CA PRO A 292 0.37 6.54 17.81
C PRO A 292 0.19 7.21 16.44
N LYS A 293 -0.67 8.24 16.37
CA LYS A 293 -0.81 9.00 15.14
C LYS A 293 0.55 9.56 14.74
N LEU A 294 0.91 9.39 13.48
CA LEU A 294 2.11 10.01 12.94
C LEU A 294 1.86 11.52 12.94
N GLU A 295 2.72 12.29 13.63
CA GLU A 295 2.69 13.75 13.54
C GLU A 295 3.02 14.16 12.09
N GLU A 296 2.27 15.12 11.54
CA GLU A 296 2.44 15.65 10.18
C GLU A 296 3.75 16.42 9.99
#